data_AF-W6N8R3-F1
#
_entry.id   AF-W6N8R3-F1
#
_cell.length_a   1.000
_cell.length_b   1.000
_cell.length_c   1.000
_cell.angle_alpha   90.00
_cell.angle_beta   90.00
_cell.angle_gamma   90.00
#
_symmetry.space_group_name_H-M   'P 1'
#
loop_
_entity.id
_entity.type
_entity.pdbx_description
1 polymer ?
#
loop_
_entity_poly.entity_id
_entity_poly.type
_entity_poly.pdbx_seq_one_letter_code
_entity_poly.pdbx_strand_id
1 'polypeptide(L)'
;MIGGILWAIANAFAIPIMNRLGMALAILVWNTTSCLTGWATSRYGLFGLPAAVPASLLLNYMGIVALIAGGLMYMFVKSNPKGRCDIPKDVEVIEGK
;
A
#
# COMPACT_ATOMS: atom_id res chain seq x y z
N MET A 1 -2.23 -15.54 17.54
CA MET A 1 -0.82 -15.46 17.08
C MET A 1 -0.67 -15.18 15.58
N ILE A 2 -1.66 -15.49 14.74
CA ILE A 2 -1.62 -15.24 13.28
C ILE A 2 -1.51 -13.74 12.92
N GLY A 3 -2.22 -12.87 13.65
CA GLY A 3 -2.13 -11.42 13.45
C GLY A 3 -0.72 -10.86 13.65
N GLY A 4 0.05 -11.42 14.59
CA GLY A 4 1.45 -11.02 14.82
C GLY A 4 2.38 -11.43 13.69
N ILE A 5 2.16 -12.62 13.11
CA ILE A 5 2.91 -13.10 11.93
C ILE A 5 2.59 -12.21 10.72
N LEU A 6 1.32 -11.89 10.48
CA LEU A 6 0.90 -10.98 9.41
C LEU A 6 1.49 -9.57 9.60
N TRP A 7 1.55 -9.09 10.83
CA TRP A 7 2.17 -7.81 11.16
C TRP A 7 3.68 -7.80 10.90
N ALA A 8 4.39 -8.85 11.28
CA ALA A 8 5.83 -8.98 11.01
C ALA A 8 6.12 -9.06 9.50
N ILE A 9 5.35 -9.83 8.74
CA ILE A 9 5.49 -9.93 7.28
C ILE A 9 5.23 -8.58 6.60
N ALA A 10 4.18 -7.86 7.02
CA ALA A 10 3.85 -6.55 6.46
C ALA A 10 4.99 -5.53 6.68
N ASN A 11 5.59 -5.51 7.88
CA ASN A 11 6.73 -4.63 8.17
C ASN A 11 7.99 -5.06 7.41
N ALA A 12 8.25 -6.36 7.27
CA ALA A 12 9.38 -6.87 6.48
C ALA A 12 9.26 -6.53 4.98
N PHE A 13 8.05 -6.55 4.43
CA PHE A 13 7.78 -6.20 3.03
C PHE A 13 7.72 -4.68 2.78
N ALA A 14 7.39 -3.87 3.79
CA ALA A 14 7.29 -2.42 3.63
C ALA A 14 8.62 -1.79 3.19
N ILE A 15 9.75 -2.19 3.81
CA ILE A 15 11.09 -1.63 3.53
C ILE A 15 11.54 -1.84 2.07
N PRO A 16 11.53 -3.05 1.50
CA PRO A 16 11.92 -3.26 0.10
C PRO A 16 10.98 -2.56 -0.89
N ILE A 17 9.68 -2.47 -0.60
CA ILE A 17 8.73 -1.72 -1.43
C ILE A 17 9.06 -0.22 -1.42
N MET A 18 9.29 0.36 -0.24
CA MET A 18 9.64 1.79 -0.11
C MET A 18 10.97 2.11 -0.80
N ASN A 19 11.98 1.23 -0.68
CA ASN A 19 13.30 1.42 -1.29
C ASN A 19 13.31 1.28 -2.82
N ARG A 20 12.38 0.52 -3.41
CA ARG A 20 12.33 0.25 -4.86
C ARG A 20 11.33 1.12 -5.61
N LEU A 21 10.18 1.43 -5.00
CA LEU A 21 9.05 2.10 -5.63
C LEU A 21 8.80 3.52 -5.07
N GLY A 22 9.39 3.85 -3.91
CA GLY A 22 9.23 5.12 -3.23
C GLY A 22 8.13 5.14 -2.16
N MET A 23 8.23 6.08 -1.22
CA MET A 23 7.31 6.24 -0.07
C MET A 23 5.85 6.46 -0.49
N ALA A 24 5.62 7.22 -1.57
CA ALA A 24 4.28 7.56 -2.05
C ALA A 24 3.52 6.32 -2.60
N LEU A 25 4.22 5.39 -3.25
CA LEU A 25 3.59 4.17 -3.76
C LEU A 25 3.27 3.20 -2.61
N ALA A 26 4.16 3.09 -1.63
CA ALA A 26 3.98 2.24 -0.47
C ALA A 26 2.73 2.64 0.36
N ILE A 27 2.57 3.94 0.63
CA ILE A 27 1.42 4.45 1.38
C ILE A 27 0.10 4.28 0.59
N LEU A 28 0.14 4.41 -0.75
CA LEU A 28 -1.03 4.17 -1.59
C LEU A 28 -1.49 2.71 -1.49
N VAL A 29 -0.58 1.75 -1.66
CA VAL A 29 -0.89 0.31 -1.57
C VAL A 29 -1.45 -0.04 -0.18
N TRP A 30 -0.91 0.57 0.88
CA TRP A 30 -1.41 0.38 2.23
C TRP A 30 -2.85 0.87 2.42
N ASN A 31 -3.17 2.06 1.89
CA ASN A 31 -4.52 2.62 1.93
C ASN A 31 -5.50 1.80 1.08
N THR A 32 -5.09 1.35 -0.11
CA THR A 32 -5.86 0.46 -0.98
C THR A 32 -6.19 -0.87 -0.28
N THR A 33 -5.19 -1.49 0.36
CA THR A 33 -5.36 -2.76 1.09
C THR A 33 -6.29 -2.60 2.29
N SER A 34 -6.17 -1.49 3.03
CA SER A 34 -7.04 -1.18 4.17
C SER A 34 -8.49 -0.96 3.71
N CYS A 35 -8.68 -0.25 2.60
CA CYS A 35 -10.00 -0.02 2.01
C CYS A 35 -10.65 -1.33 1.52
N LEU A 36 -9.88 -2.19 0.84
CA LEU A 36 -10.33 -3.49 0.38
C LEU A 36 -10.66 -4.44 1.54
N THR A 37 -9.85 -4.41 2.61
CA THR A 37 -10.10 -5.21 3.82
C THR A 37 -11.35 -4.73 4.55
N GLY A 38 -11.56 -3.41 4.65
CA GLY A 38 -12.78 -2.82 5.20
C GLY A 38 -14.01 -3.20 4.39
N TRP A 39 -13.91 -3.15 3.06
CA TRP A 39 -14.95 -3.62 2.15
C TRP A 39 -15.26 -5.12 2.33
N ALA A 40 -14.24 -5.97 2.36
CA ALA A 40 -14.40 -7.41 2.54
C ALA A 40 -15.01 -7.74 3.91
N THR A 41 -14.52 -7.09 4.96
CA THR A 41 -15.04 -7.27 6.33
C THR A 41 -16.51 -6.84 6.42
N SER A 42 -16.88 -5.72 5.76
CA SER A 42 -18.26 -5.23 5.68
C SER A 42 -19.17 -6.16 4.86
N ARG A 43 -18.67 -6.74 3.76
CA ARG A 43 -19.44 -7.64 2.89
C ARG A 43 -19.69 -9.01 3.49
N TYR A 44 -18.70 -9.55 4.20
CA TYR A 44 -18.78 -10.88 4.83
C TYR A 44 -19.27 -10.82 6.28
N GLY A 45 -19.51 -9.62 6.85
CA GLY A 45 -20.10 -9.46 8.18
C GLY A 45 -19.25 -10.05 9.31
N LEU A 46 -17.92 -10.03 9.15
CA LEU A 46 -17.03 -10.58 10.16
C LEU A 46 -17.01 -9.62 11.37
N PHE A 47 -17.15 -10.16 12.59
CA PHE A 47 -17.35 -9.46 13.88
C PHE A 47 -18.80 -9.15 14.34
N GLY A 48 -19.82 -9.84 13.81
CA GLY A 48 -21.19 -9.75 14.35
C GLY A 48 -22.00 -8.53 13.85
N LEU A 49 -21.52 -7.89 12.79
CA LEU A 49 -22.28 -6.90 12.03
C LEU A 49 -23.23 -7.64 11.07
N PRO A 50 -24.52 -7.26 10.99
CA PRO A 50 -25.45 -7.87 10.04
C PRO A 50 -24.88 -7.68 8.63
N ALA A 51 -24.79 -8.76 7.86
CA ALA A 51 -24.35 -8.69 6.48
C ALA A 51 -25.29 -7.73 5.73
N ALA A 52 -24.83 -6.50 5.53
CA ALA A 52 -25.56 -5.52 4.78
C ALA A 52 -25.55 -5.98 3.32
N VAL A 53 -26.62 -6.69 2.93
CA VAL A 53 -26.93 -6.92 1.52
C VAL A 53 -26.99 -5.53 0.90
N PRO A 54 -26.02 -5.14 0.07
CA PRO A 54 -25.92 -3.75 -0.37
C PRO A 54 -27.18 -3.40 -1.16
N ALA A 55 -27.79 -2.25 -0.86
CA ALA A 55 -28.95 -1.75 -1.59
C ALA A 55 -28.71 -1.61 -3.11
N SER A 56 -27.44 -1.55 -3.54
CA SER A 56 -27.03 -1.81 -4.92
C SER A 56 -25.66 -2.49 -4.99
N LEU A 57 -25.59 -3.71 -5.54
CA LEU A 57 -24.33 -4.40 -5.85
C LEU A 57 -23.45 -3.59 -6.82
N LEU A 58 -24.08 -2.79 -7.67
CA LEU A 58 -23.45 -2.00 -8.72
C LEU A 58 -22.49 -0.94 -8.17
N LEU A 59 -22.91 -0.12 -7.20
CA LEU A 59 -22.06 0.96 -6.67
C LEU A 59 -20.85 0.39 -5.90
N ASN A 60 -21.06 -0.76 -5.26
CA ASN A 60 -20.07 -1.46 -4.45
C ASN A 60 -18.97 -2.08 -5.34
N TYR A 61 -19.34 -2.73 -6.45
CA TYR A 61 -18.39 -3.20 -7.46
C TYR A 61 -17.70 -2.04 -8.20
N MET A 62 -18.43 -0.96 -8.52
CA MET A 62 -17.84 0.23 -9.15
C MET A 62 -16.74 0.86 -8.28
N GLY A 63 -16.92 0.90 -6.96
CA GLY A 63 -15.90 1.36 -6.02
C GLY A 63 -14.64 0.50 -6.05
N ILE A 64 -14.78 -0.84 -6.08
CA ILE A 64 -13.63 -1.75 -6.20
C ILE A 64 -12.94 -1.60 -7.55
N VAL A 65 -13.70 -1.52 -8.64
CA VAL A 65 -13.15 -1.37 -9.99
C VAL A 65 -12.38 -0.05 -10.09
N ALA A 66 -12.92 1.05 -9.56
CA ALA A 66 -12.22 2.34 -9.52
C ALA A 66 -10.96 2.29 -8.64
N LEU A 67 -11.00 1.58 -7.50
CA LEU A 67 -9.87 1.41 -6.60
C LEU A 67 -8.73 0.60 -7.27
N ILE A 68 -9.07 -0.49 -7.96
CA ILE A 68 -8.12 -1.32 -8.72
C ILE A 68 -7.57 -0.53 -9.92
N ALA A 69 -8.43 0.17 -10.67
CA ALA A 69 -8.01 1.00 -11.79
C ALA A 69 -7.08 2.14 -11.34
N GLY A 70 -7.39 2.81 -10.23
CA GLY A 70 -6.55 3.85 -9.64
C GLY A 70 -5.19 3.31 -9.17
N GLY A 71 -5.18 2.13 -8.54
CA GLY A 71 -3.94 1.44 -8.16
C GLY A 71 -3.09 1.03 -9.37
N LEU A 72 -3.70 0.44 -10.38
CA LEU A 72 -3.03 0.06 -11.63
C LEU A 72 -2.46 1.27 -12.37
N MET A 73 -3.23 2.35 -12.47
CA MET A 73 -2.80 3.59 -13.12
C MET A 73 -1.61 4.21 -12.38
N TYR A 74 -1.58 4.16 -11.05
CA TYR A 74 -0.43 4.58 -10.24
C TYR A 74 0.80 3.69 -10.42
N MET A 75 0.63 2.38 -10.59
CA MET A 75 1.72 1.44 -10.89
C MET A 75 2.26 1.62 -12.31
N PHE A 76 1.39 1.96 -13.27
CA PHE A 76 1.74 2.20 -14.67
C PHE A 76 2.38 3.58 -14.89
N VAL A 77 2.02 4.57 -14.07
CA VAL A 77 2.75 5.84 -14.00
C VAL A 77 4.16 5.51 -13.57
N LYS A 78 5.07 5.57 -14.53
CA LYS A 78 6.50 5.32 -14.39
C LYS A 78 6.98 5.92 -13.07
N SER A 79 7.15 5.06 -12.07
CA SER A 79 7.92 5.38 -10.88
C SER A 79 9.34 5.50 -11.41
N ASN A 80 9.71 6.67 -11.92
CA ASN A 80 11.10 6.97 -12.20
C ASN A 80 11.79 6.72 -10.86
N PRO A 81 12.64 5.68 -10.72
CA PRO A 81 13.44 5.55 -9.52
C PRO A 81 14.21 6.86 -9.48
N LYS A 82 13.88 7.74 -8.52
CA LYS A 82 14.73 8.89 -8.25
C LYS A 82 16.08 8.25 -7.98
N GLY A 83 17.00 8.50 -8.90
CA GLY A 83 18.41 8.23 -8.71
C GLY A 83 18.72 8.69 -7.30
N ARG A 84 19.28 7.74 -6.55
CA ARG A 84 20.05 7.95 -5.33
C ARG A 84 20.41 9.43 -5.21
N CYS A 85 19.87 10.11 -4.20
CA CYS A 85 20.47 11.34 -3.74
C CYS A 85 21.92 10.95 -3.45
N ASP A 86 22.81 11.37 -4.33
CA ASP A 86 24.23 11.18 -4.17
C ASP A 86 24.54 11.82 -2.81
N ILE A 87 24.87 10.98 -1.82
CA ILE A 87 25.57 11.48 -0.63
C ILE A 87 26.76 12.22 -1.20
N PRO A 88 26.86 13.54 -1.01
CA PRO A 88 27.96 14.28 -1.58
C PRO A 88 29.23 13.67 -0.96
N LYS A 89 30.15 13.25 -1.83
CA LYS A 89 31.43 12.60 -1.44
C LYS A 89 32.36 13.56 -0.68
N ASP A 90 31.89 14.76 -0.39
CA ASP A 90 32.60 15.79 0.38
C ASP A 90 32.67 15.45 1.86
N VAL A 91 31.77 14.64 2.43
CA VAL A 91 31.79 14.28 3.85
C VAL A 91 32.88 13.24 4.20
N GLU A 92 33.19 12.29 3.30
CA GLU A 92 34.25 11.28 3.55
C GLU A 92 35.67 11.88 3.50
N VAL A 93 35.86 13.04 2.85
CA VAL A 93 37.20 13.66 2.70
C VAL A 93 37.61 14.49 3.92
N ILE A 94 36.65 14.94 4.73
CA ILE A 94 36.92 15.84 5.87
C ILE A 94 37.31 15.08 7.15
N GLU A 95 36.88 13.82 7.29
CA GLU A 95 37.14 13.03 8.51
C GLU A 95 38.46 12.23 8.44
N GLY A 96 39.13 12.24 7.28
CA GLY A 96 40.38 11.52 7.04
C GLY A 96 41.64 12.39 7.00
N LYS A 97 41.61 13.65 7.48
CA LYS A 97 42.77 14.56 7.45
C LYS A 97 43.09 15.17 8.81
#